data_AF-A0A7C2D2M8-F1
#
_entry.id   AF-A0A7C2D2M8-F1
#
_cell.length_a   1.000
_cell.length_b   1.000
_cell.length_c   1.000
_cell.angle_alpha   90.00
_cell.angle_beta   90.00
_cell.angle_gamma   90.00
#
_symmetry.space_group_name_H-M   'P 1'
#
loop_
_entity.id
_entity.type
_entity.pdbx_description
1 polymer ?
#
loop_
_entity_poly.entity_id
_entity_poly.type
_entity_poly.pdbx_seq_one_letter_code
_entity_poly.pdbx_strand_id
1 'polypeptide(L)' 'MMLSSCVLTVSDLNAVGVTAALTGFVGFTLGLWMLVWSGFDSTGRVKPNLWGWLALSVVSYLLMLWGLIKA' A
#
# COMPACT_ATOMS: atom_id res chain seq x y z
N MET A 1 28.63 4.22 20.35
CA MET A 1 27.23 4.59 20.10
C MET A 1 26.36 3.39 20.46
N MET A 2 25.80 3.39 21.67
CA MET A 2 24.88 2.34 22.11
C MET A 2 23.56 2.54 21.38
N LEU A 3 23.21 1.60 20.49
CA LEU A 3 21.84 1.44 20.03
C LEU A 3 21.01 1.03 21.25
N SER A 4 20.42 2.03 21.90
CA SER A 4 19.42 1.81 22.94
C SER A 4 18.24 1.12 22.26
N SER A 5 18.13 -0.20 22.48
CA SER A 5 17.00 -0.99 22.06
C SER A 5 15.76 -0.44 22.77
N CYS A 6 15.11 0.54 22.15
CA CYS A 6 13.81 1.02 22.59
C CYS A 6 12.88 -0.20 22.62
N VAL A 7 12.41 -0.56 23.81
CA VAL A 7 11.46 -1.66 23.99
C VAL A 7 10.16 -1.20 23.33
N LEU A 8 10.01 -1.52 22.05
CA LEU A 8 8.79 -1.29 21.29
C LEU A 8 7.66 -2.03 22.00
N THR A 9 6.72 -1.27 22.56
CA THR A 9 5.57 -1.88 23.23
C THR A 9 4.62 -2.44 22.17
N VAL A 10 3.77 -3.39 22.56
CA VAL A 10 2.75 -3.97 21.65
C VAL A 10 1.84 -2.88 21.05
N SER A 11 1.64 -1.79 21.80
CA SER A 11 0.89 -0.61 21.34
C SER A 11 1.60 0.14 20.21
N ASP A 12 2.93 0.25 20.24
CA ASP A 12 3.71 0.91 19.20
C ASP A 12 3.73 0.08 17.91
N LEU A 13 3.84 -1.25 18.03
CA LEU A 13 3.74 -2.14 16.87
C LEU A 13 2.34 -2.10 16.23
N ASN A 14 1.29 -2.04 17.05
CA ASN A 14 -0.07 -1.91 16.56
C ASN A 14 -0.26 -0.56 15.83
N ALA A 15 0.21 0.55 16.41
CA ALA A 15 0.15 1.86 15.76
C ALA A 15 0.87 1.88 14.40
N VAL A 16 2.02 1.20 14.29
CA VAL A 16 2.75 1.04 13.02
C VAL A 16 1.95 0.18 12.04
N GLY A 17 1.35 -0.92 12.50
CA GLY A 17 0.45 -1.77 11.70
C GLY A 17 -0.74 -0.99 11.13
N VAL A 18 -1.43 -0.23 11.97
CA VAL A 18 -2.56 0.64 11.57
C VAL A 18 -2.12 1.71 10.57
N THR A 19 -0.98 2.35 10.80
CA THR A 19 -0.45 3.39 9.89
C THR A 19 -0.08 2.80 8.52
N ALA A 20 0.54 1.62 8.51
CA ALA A 20 0.83 0.88 7.28
C ALA A 20 -0.47 0.47 6.55
N ALA A 21 -1.50 0.04 7.30
CA ALA A 21 -2.80 -0.30 6.76
C ALA A 21 -3.47 0.91 6.08
N LEU A 22 -3.51 2.06 6.74
CA LEU A 22 -4.08 3.31 6.20
C LEU A 22 -3.31 3.80 4.96
N THR A 23 -1.99 3.77 5.01
CA THR A 23 -1.15 4.19 3.86
C THR A 23 -1.38 3.26 2.66
N GLY A 24 -1.41 1.95 2.91
CA GLY A 24 -1.72 0.94 1.88
C GLY A 24 -3.13 1.11 1.31
N PHE A 25 -4.12 1.42 2.13
CA PHE A 25 -5.49 1.70 1.68
C PHE A 25 -5.56 2.90 0.75
N VAL A 26 -4.91 4.02 1.11
CA VAL A 26 -4.89 5.23 0.27
C VAL A 26 -4.18 4.97 -1.05
N GLY A 27 -2.99 4.35 -1.01
CA GLY A 27 -2.22 4.01 -2.21
C GLY A 27 -2.97 3.04 -3.14
N PHE A 28 -3.65 2.05 -2.58
CA PHE A 28 -4.46 1.09 -3.33
C PHE A 28 -5.65 1.79 -4.00
N THR A 29 -6.36 2.64 -3.27
CA THR A 29 -7.53 3.37 -3.78
C THR A 29 -7.14 4.31 -4.93
N LEU A 30 -6.04 5.05 -4.80
CA LEU A 30 -5.53 5.92 -5.87
C LEU A 30 -5.06 5.11 -7.08
N GLY A 31 -4.36 3.99 -6.86
CA GLY A 31 -3.90 3.11 -7.94
C GLY A 31 -5.07 2.51 -8.72
N LEU A 32 -6.10 2.01 -8.03
CA LEU A 32 -7.33 1.53 -8.66
C LEU A 32 -8.07 2.63 -9.39
N TRP A 33 -8.20 3.81 -8.81
CA TRP A 33 -8.87 4.94 -9.46
C TRP A 33 -8.21 5.27 -10.81
N MET A 34 -6.88 5.39 -10.83
CA MET A 34 -6.14 5.63 -12.07
C MET A 34 -6.30 4.51 -13.10
N LEU A 35 -6.32 3.25 -12.66
CA LEU A 35 -6.54 2.10 -13.54
C LEU A 35 -7.96 2.04 -14.12
N VAL A 36 -8.98 2.35 -13.32
CA VAL A 36 -10.38 2.31 -13.76
C VAL A 36 -10.66 3.44 -14.76
N TRP A 37 -10.19 4.65 -14.48
CA TRP A 37 -10.51 5.82 -15.29
C TRP A 37 -9.56 6.03 -16.47
N SER A 38 -8.33 5.56 -16.40
CA SER A 38 -7.31 5.82 -17.42
C SER A 38 -6.55 4.57 -17.87
N GLY A 39 -6.64 3.47 -17.11
CA GLY A 39 -5.86 2.23 -17.27
C GLY A 39 -6.09 1.53 -18.58
N PHE A 40 -7.34 1.45 -19.03
CA PHE A 40 -7.73 0.63 -20.16
C PHE A 40 -7.82 1.42 -21.45
N ASP A 41 -7.22 0.87 -22.50
CA ASP A 41 -7.40 1.36 -23.85
C ASP A 41 -8.72 0.85 -24.44
N SER A 42 -9.15 1.38 -25.59
CA SER A 42 -10.38 0.95 -26.29
C SER A 42 -10.42 -0.54 -26.65
N THR A 43 -9.26 -1.20 -26.60
CA THR A 43 -9.07 -2.65 -26.80
C THR A 43 -9.14 -3.48 -25.51
N GLY A 44 -9.39 -2.84 -24.35
CA GLY A 44 -9.45 -3.49 -23.05
C GLY A 44 -8.08 -3.89 -22.47
N ARG A 45 -6.98 -3.43 -23.08
CA ARG A 45 -5.61 -3.66 -22.58
C ARG A 45 -5.19 -2.54 -21.63
N VAL A 46 -4.41 -2.89 -20.60
CA VAL A 46 -3.81 -1.90 -19.72
C VAL A 46 -2.69 -1.16 -20.46
N LYS A 47 -2.77 0.17 -20.53
CA LYS A 47 -1.77 1.00 -21.20
C LYS A 47 -0.39 0.80 -20.54
N PRO A 48 0.70 0.65 -21.31
CA PRO A 48 2.05 0.43 -20.78
C PRO A 48 2.46 1.48 -19.73
N ASN A 49 2.09 2.74 -19.96
CA ASN A 49 2.39 3.86 -19.08
C ASN A 49 1.70 3.76 -17.69
N LEU A 50 0.68 2.90 -17.54
CA LEU A 50 -0.09 2.72 -16.32
C LEU A 50 0.29 1.43 -15.56
N TRP A 51 1.27 0.67 -16.04
CA TRP A 51 1.84 -0.46 -15.31
C TRP A 51 2.45 -0.03 -13.97
N GLY A 52 2.99 1.19 -13.89
CA GLY A 52 3.47 1.76 -12.62
C GLY A 52 2.36 1.90 -11.58
N TRP A 53 1.16 2.29 -12.00
CA TRP A 53 0.00 2.38 -11.11
C TRP A 53 -0.55 1.01 -10.72
N LEU A 54 -0.45 0.04 -11.64
CA LEU A 54 -0.76 -1.35 -11.34
C LEU A 54 0.19 -1.93 -10.30
N ALA A 55 1.49 -1.73 -10.46
CA ALA A 55 2.50 -2.10 -9.45
C ALA A 55 2.25 -1.37 -8.11
N LEU A 56 1.98 -0.07 -8.14
CA LEU A 56 1.65 0.72 -6.94
C LEU A 56 0.44 0.16 -6.20
N SER A 57 -0.64 -0.19 -6.93
CA SER A 57 -1.84 -0.77 -6.32
C SER A 57 -1.54 -2.11 -5.65
N VAL A 58 -0.79 -3.00 -6.31
CA VAL A 58 -0.40 -4.31 -5.76
C VAL A 58 0.46 -4.13 -4.50
N VAL A 59 1.49 -3.27 -4.55
CA VAL A 59 2.36 -3.01 -3.38
C VAL A 59 1.58 -2.38 -2.23
N SER A 60 0.70 -1.43 -2.52
CA SER A 60 -0.13 -0.78 -1.50
C SER A 60 -1.11 -1.76 -0.86
N TYR A 61 -1.68 -2.68 -1.64
CA TYR A 61 -2.51 -3.76 -1.12
C TYR A 61 -1.74 -4.71 -0.21
N LEU A 62 -0.52 -5.09 -0.58
CA LEU A 62 0.35 -5.92 0.26
C LEU A 62 0.74 -5.21 1.57
N LEU A 63 1.05 -3.91 1.51
CA LEU A 63 1.29 -3.09 2.69
C LEU A 63 0.05 -3.00 3.58
N MET A 64 -1.13 -2.89 2.98
CA MET A 64 -2.39 -2.86 3.71
C MET A 64 -2.63 -4.18 4.46
N LEU A 65 -2.47 -5.32 3.77
CA LEU A 65 -2.59 -6.65 4.38
C LEU A 65 -1.55 -6.87 5.47
N TRP A 66 -0.31 -6.45 5.24
CA TRP A 66 0.74 -6.55 6.25
C TRP A 66 0.40 -5.74 7.50
N GLY A 67 -0.09 -4.50 7.31
CA GLY A 67 -0.54 -3.65 8.40
C GLY A 67 -1.69 -4.28 9.20
N LEU A 68 -2.68 -4.86 8.51
CA LEU A 68 -3.81 -5.56 9.14
C LEU A 68 -3.41 -6.84 9.88
N ILE A 69 -2.39 -7.56 9.43
CA ILE A 69 -1.89 -8.77 10.09
C ILE A 69 -1.10 -8.42 11.37
N LYS A 70 -0.50 -7.22 11.42
CA LYS A 70 0.37 -6.76 12.50
C LYS A 70 -0.33 -5.84 13.52
N ALA A 71 -1.45 -5.24 13.14
CA ALA A 71 -2.33 -4.45 14.02
C ALA A 71 -3.16 -5.37 14.93
#